data_AF-A0A9P4TI07-F1
#
_entry.id   AF-A0A9P4TI07-F1
#
_cell.length_a   1.000
_cell.length_b   1.000
_cell.length_c   1.000
_cell.angle_alpha   90.00
_cell.angle_beta   90.00
_cell.angle_gamma   90.00
#
_symmetry.space_group_name_H-M   'P 1'
#
loop_
_entity.id
_entity.type
_entity.pdbx_description
1 polymer ?
#
loop_
_entity_poly.entity_id
_entity_poly.type
_entity_poly.pdbx_seq_one_letter_code
_entity_poly.pdbx_strand_id
1 'polypeptide(L)'
;MFIDLLNTDCPQDLSLFCLGDWIVSIPSRISSSPVVSIAAEFFVHSYNFHRDQSYSNRTKALQTKGKALKELQLSLSESQPHPTYNLIVATKLHYSAEVLIGVDQMGYAVHALGLLNLLKSGIVSGVDQEHFWNVVESTYVDDITMAVTAGRPSVYDHDFYLSATHPDALSVRSLTPTQRVKTIMMHCLIQCPRLIVAIRHASRNPSDLVAIATAVTLADNLWKLSQQQLFADFVDDCLFESDDHIDDTVADIIPSGIGFSSVQNMVTCTKYWMLQNLLCGCLDTLHRKFAHGFLCSNLPSPKNVHEMDTQAAKQLGRAVLGLGDKVSPLTLLRAHGPLSFSIGAWHRQVRYLRSSGQTQSLEDHTRILAATRMQKWILNKCNSVLERLHVSQAAEIAWIEALDSMAGEELADWIPNKVSIDSEDGEIVMKLEYNDRRPNDVGSAQSGGEVTRTVTIRDPANFGPQHLRDWVRGNGGLPANENIMISYL
;
A
#
# COMPACT_ATOMS: atom_id res chain seq x y z
N MET A 1 -30.67 -8.61 -4.20
CA MET A 1 -29.79 -7.52 -4.65
C MET A 1 -28.34 -7.72 -4.24
N PHE A 2 -27.98 -7.67 -2.94
CA PHE A 2 -26.57 -7.91 -2.53
C PHE A 2 -26.13 -9.37 -2.75
N ILE A 3 -27.01 -10.34 -2.45
CA ILE A 3 -26.76 -11.77 -2.70
C ILE A 3 -26.49 -12.04 -4.18
N ASP A 4 -27.16 -11.32 -5.08
CA ASP A 4 -26.96 -11.47 -6.53
C ASP A 4 -25.56 -11.01 -6.96
N LEU A 5 -24.91 -10.12 -6.19
CA LEU A 5 -23.51 -9.73 -6.42
C LEU A 5 -22.51 -10.79 -5.93
N LEU A 6 -22.92 -11.65 -5.00
CA LEU A 6 -22.11 -12.77 -4.51
C LEU A 6 -22.24 -14.00 -5.42
N ASN A 7 -23.37 -14.14 -6.11
CA ASN A 7 -23.66 -15.21 -7.06
C ASN A 7 -23.39 -14.73 -8.49
N THR A 8 -22.13 -14.69 -8.92
CA THR A 8 -21.81 -14.31 -10.30
C THR A 8 -21.32 -15.51 -11.11
N ASP A 9 -22.08 -15.88 -12.14
CA ASP A 9 -21.72 -16.88 -13.15
C ASP A 9 -20.56 -16.40 -14.08
N CYS A 10 -20.15 -15.14 -13.95
CA CYS A 10 -19.10 -14.51 -14.74
C CYS A 10 -17.82 -14.31 -13.91
N PRO A 11 -16.69 -14.94 -14.26
CA PRO A 11 -15.42 -14.81 -13.53
C PRO A 11 -14.88 -13.36 -13.44
N GLN A 12 -15.28 -12.49 -14.37
CA GLN A 12 -14.91 -11.07 -14.38
C GLN A 12 -15.70 -10.25 -13.34
N ASP A 13 -16.87 -10.74 -12.89
CA ASP A 13 -17.70 -10.12 -11.88
C ASP A 13 -17.39 -10.62 -10.44
N LEU A 14 -16.51 -11.62 -10.29
CA LEU A 14 -15.95 -12.08 -8.99
C LEU A 14 -15.06 -11.02 -8.30
N SER A 15 -15.03 -9.80 -8.82
CA SER A 15 -14.20 -8.70 -8.35
C SER A 15 -14.41 -8.34 -6.87
N LEU A 16 -15.55 -8.69 -6.27
CA LEU A 16 -15.83 -8.43 -4.86
C LEU A 16 -14.94 -9.21 -3.91
N PHE A 17 -14.47 -10.39 -4.31
CA PHE A 17 -13.59 -11.20 -3.48
C PHE A 17 -12.19 -10.60 -3.35
N CYS A 18 -11.81 -9.59 -4.15
CA CYS A 18 -10.59 -8.79 -3.89
C CYS A 18 -10.66 -8.04 -2.54
N LEU A 19 -11.87 -7.83 -2.01
CA LEU A 19 -12.09 -7.23 -0.71
C LEU A 19 -11.84 -8.23 0.44
N GLY A 20 -11.84 -9.53 0.16
CA GLY A 20 -11.70 -10.60 1.16
C GLY A 20 -13.03 -11.28 1.53
N ASP A 21 -12.95 -12.41 2.21
CA ASP A 21 -14.10 -13.27 2.51
C ASP A 21 -15.14 -12.63 3.44
N TRP A 22 -14.81 -11.56 4.16
CA TRP A 22 -15.77 -10.90 5.05
C TRP A 22 -17.03 -10.42 4.33
N ILE A 23 -16.98 -10.24 3.01
CA ILE A 23 -18.13 -9.86 2.18
C ILE A 23 -19.25 -10.91 2.23
N VAL A 24 -18.94 -12.17 2.51
CA VAL A 24 -19.94 -13.26 2.64
C VAL A 24 -20.74 -13.15 3.94
N SER A 25 -20.24 -12.41 4.93
CA SER A 25 -20.95 -12.18 6.20
C SER A 25 -22.06 -11.11 6.06
N ILE A 26 -22.03 -10.29 5.00
CA ILE A 26 -22.93 -9.14 4.83
C ILE A 26 -24.41 -9.52 4.76
N PRO A 27 -24.84 -10.53 3.98
CA PRO A 27 -26.26 -10.89 3.89
C PRO A 27 -26.91 -11.17 5.24
N SER A 28 -26.20 -11.82 6.17
CA SER A 28 -26.70 -12.11 7.53
C SER A 28 -26.90 -10.85 8.40
N ARG A 29 -26.28 -9.74 8.00
CA ARG A 29 -26.29 -8.45 8.72
C ARG A 29 -27.30 -7.46 8.16
N ILE A 30 -27.80 -7.71 6.95
CA ILE A 30 -28.88 -6.94 6.35
C ILE A 30 -30.13 -7.13 7.22
N SER A 31 -30.86 -6.04 7.48
CA SER A 31 -32.01 -5.95 8.38
C SER A 31 -31.72 -6.07 9.88
N SER A 32 -30.65 -6.75 10.30
CA SER A 32 -30.25 -6.82 11.72
C SER A 32 -29.39 -5.64 12.17
N SER A 33 -28.74 -4.94 11.24
CA SER A 33 -28.01 -3.71 11.50
C SER A 33 -28.38 -2.62 10.49
N PRO A 34 -28.99 -1.49 10.92
CA PRO A 34 -29.34 -0.40 10.03
C PRO A 34 -28.12 0.17 9.28
N VAL A 35 -27.01 0.40 9.98
CA VAL A 35 -25.77 0.93 9.39
C VAL A 35 -25.19 0.02 8.31
N VAL A 36 -25.21 -1.30 8.50
CA VAL A 36 -24.74 -2.25 7.47
C VAL A 36 -25.74 -2.34 6.32
N SER A 37 -27.05 -2.31 6.61
CA SER A 37 -28.09 -2.41 5.58
C SER A 37 -28.02 -1.25 4.59
N ILE A 38 -27.92 -0.01 5.09
CA ILE A 38 -27.86 1.18 4.23
C ILE A 38 -26.50 1.26 3.52
N ALA A 39 -25.39 0.87 4.18
CA ALA A 39 -24.09 0.79 3.53
C ALA A 39 -24.04 -0.27 2.40
N ALA A 40 -24.70 -1.42 2.58
CA ALA A 40 -24.81 -2.44 1.55
C ALA A 40 -25.67 -1.96 0.36
N GLU A 41 -26.74 -1.21 0.63
CA GLU A 41 -27.55 -0.57 -0.43
C GLU A 41 -26.70 0.44 -1.22
N PHE A 42 -25.93 1.27 -0.53
CA PHE A 42 -25.02 2.22 -1.15
C PHE A 42 -24.02 1.51 -2.06
N PHE A 43 -23.35 0.48 -1.54
CA PHE A 43 -22.41 -0.34 -2.29
C PHE A 43 -23.01 -0.89 -3.58
N VAL A 44 -24.22 -1.46 -3.53
CA VAL A 44 -24.87 -2.02 -4.71
C VAL A 44 -25.22 -0.94 -5.73
N HIS A 45 -25.69 0.23 -5.30
CA HIS A 45 -25.95 1.33 -6.22
C HIS A 45 -24.67 1.86 -6.87
N SER A 46 -23.56 1.93 -6.13
CA SER A 46 -22.24 2.27 -6.69
C SER A 46 -21.76 1.23 -7.69
N TYR A 47 -21.94 -0.06 -7.41
CA TYR A 47 -21.59 -1.14 -8.35
C TYR A 47 -22.42 -1.05 -9.64
N ASN A 48 -23.73 -0.80 -9.53
CA ASN A 48 -24.59 -0.60 -10.70
C ASN A 48 -24.17 0.61 -11.54
N PHE A 49 -23.79 1.71 -10.89
CA PHE A 49 -23.24 2.88 -11.58
C PHE A 49 -21.89 2.58 -12.26
N HIS A 50 -21.02 1.81 -11.61
CA HIS A 50 -19.76 1.39 -12.21
C HIS A 50 -19.98 0.56 -13.49
N ARG A 51 -20.94 -0.38 -13.45
CA ARG A 51 -21.29 -1.23 -14.60
C ARG A 51 -22.01 -0.46 -15.71
N ASP A 52 -22.86 0.50 -15.35
CA ASP A 52 -23.60 1.36 -16.27
C ASP A 52 -23.58 2.81 -15.76
N GLN A 53 -22.74 3.63 -16.40
CA GLN A 53 -22.47 5.02 -16.04
C GLN A 53 -23.60 6.00 -16.40
N SER A 54 -24.84 5.52 -16.50
CA SER A 54 -26.02 6.36 -16.74
C SER A 54 -26.22 7.40 -15.64
N TYR A 55 -26.76 8.57 -16.02
CA TYR A 55 -27.10 9.64 -15.08
C TYR A 55 -28.01 9.16 -13.96
N SER A 56 -28.99 8.30 -14.27
CA SER A 56 -29.92 7.73 -13.29
C SER A 56 -29.20 6.90 -12.22
N ASN A 57 -28.29 6.00 -12.61
CA ASN A 57 -27.52 5.21 -11.66
C ASN A 57 -26.60 6.10 -10.80
N ARG A 58 -25.97 7.12 -11.40
CA ARG A 58 -25.15 8.09 -10.68
C ARG A 58 -25.96 8.81 -9.60
N THR A 59 -27.11 9.37 -9.95
CA THR A 59 -27.99 10.06 -9.00
C THR A 59 -28.43 9.13 -7.88
N LYS A 60 -28.79 7.88 -8.20
CA LYS A 60 -29.20 6.89 -7.19
C LYS A 60 -28.06 6.56 -6.21
N ALA A 61 -26.85 6.33 -6.72
CA ALA A 61 -25.68 6.07 -5.90
C ALA A 61 -25.37 7.25 -4.96
N LEU A 62 -25.38 8.49 -5.47
CA LEU A 62 -25.13 9.69 -4.66
C LEU A 62 -26.23 9.97 -3.63
N GLN A 63 -27.50 9.69 -3.95
CA GLN A 63 -28.59 9.82 -2.97
C GLN A 63 -28.46 8.80 -1.85
N THR A 64 -28.14 7.54 -2.17
CA THR A 64 -27.93 6.51 -1.15
C THR A 64 -26.66 6.76 -0.35
N LYS A 65 -25.59 7.32 -0.95
CA LYS A 65 -24.38 7.80 -0.25
C LYS A 65 -24.76 8.73 0.90
N GLY A 66 -25.57 9.75 0.65
CA GLY A 66 -25.99 10.72 1.67
C GLY A 66 -26.74 10.07 2.83
N LYS A 67 -27.63 9.10 2.54
CA LYS A 67 -28.34 8.34 3.57
C LYS A 67 -27.39 7.45 4.39
N ALA A 68 -26.49 6.74 3.70
CA ALA A 68 -25.53 5.84 4.31
C ALA A 68 -24.54 6.58 5.22
N LEU A 69 -24.04 7.74 4.78
CA LEU A 69 -23.16 8.59 5.59
C LEU A 69 -23.83 9.09 6.86
N LYS A 70 -25.11 9.51 6.77
CA LYS A 70 -25.88 9.93 7.94
C LYS A 70 -26.01 8.79 8.95
N GLU A 71 -26.33 7.59 8.49
CA GLU A 71 -26.43 6.41 9.36
C GLU A 71 -25.08 6.03 9.98
N LEU A 72 -24.00 6.12 9.20
CA LEU A 72 -22.64 5.86 9.67
C LEU A 72 -22.23 6.82 10.79
N GLN A 73 -22.57 8.11 10.66
CA GLN A 73 -22.30 9.14 11.66
C GLN A 73 -23.11 8.93 12.95
N LEU A 74 -24.38 8.54 12.83
CA LEU A 74 -25.22 8.19 13.98
C LEU A 74 -24.62 6.98 14.71
N SER A 75 -24.30 5.90 13.99
CA SER A 75 -23.72 4.69 14.57
C SER A 75 -22.35 4.93 15.22
N LEU A 76 -21.52 5.81 14.64
CA LEU A 76 -20.24 6.22 15.22
C LEU A 76 -20.43 6.90 16.59
N SER A 77 -21.44 7.76 16.70
CA SER A 77 -21.76 8.47 17.94
C SER A 77 -22.28 7.53 19.04
N GLU A 78 -23.03 6.49 18.65
CA GLU A 78 -23.58 5.48 19.57
C GLU A 78 -22.54 4.44 20.02
N SER A 79 -21.53 4.16 19.19
CA SER A 79 -20.53 3.11 19.44
C SER A 79 -19.45 3.45 20.48
N GLN A 80 -19.64 4.48 21.30
CA GLN A 80 -18.66 4.85 22.33
C GLN A 80 -18.79 3.94 23.56
N PRO A 81 -17.69 3.47 24.19
CA PRO A 81 -16.30 3.85 23.93
C PRO A 81 -15.54 2.97 22.91
N HIS A 82 -16.16 1.91 22.38
CA HIS A 82 -15.49 0.93 21.51
C HIS A 82 -16.27 0.65 20.22
N PRO A 83 -15.61 0.73 19.06
CA PRO A 83 -16.27 0.54 17.78
C PRO A 83 -16.90 -0.85 17.68
N THR A 84 -18.06 -0.93 17.04
CA THR A 84 -18.72 -2.21 16.76
C THR A 84 -18.18 -2.82 15.48
N TYR A 85 -18.25 -4.15 15.36
CA TYR A 85 -17.90 -4.83 14.11
C TYR A 85 -18.76 -4.36 12.93
N ASN A 86 -20.06 -4.10 13.17
CA ASN A 86 -20.98 -3.58 12.16
C ASN A 86 -20.55 -2.20 11.64
N LEU A 87 -20.06 -1.32 12.51
CA LEU A 87 -19.53 -0.01 12.11
C LEU A 87 -18.29 -0.15 11.21
N ILE A 88 -17.37 -1.06 11.54
CA ILE A 88 -16.18 -1.32 10.74
C ILE A 88 -16.56 -1.85 9.36
N VAL A 89 -17.43 -2.86 9.30
CA VAL A 89 -17.93 -3.45 8.06
C VAL A 89 -18.64 -2.41 7.20
N ALA A 90 -19.51 -1.58 7.79
CA ALA A 90 -20.17 -0.50 7.07
C ALA A 90 -19.16 0.51 6.52
N THR A 91 -18.16 0.91 7.31
CA THR A 91 -17.08 1.81 6.86
C THR A 91 -16.28 1.20 5.70
N LYS A 92 -16.03 -0.12 5.72
CA LYS A 92 -15.36 -0.82 4.61
C LYS A 92 -16.23 -0.89 3.36
N LEU A 93 -17.54 -1.08 3.49
CA LEU A 93 -18.48 -0.99 2.36
C LEU A 93 -18.50 0.42 1.76
N HIS A 94 -18.47 1.46 2.60
CA HIS A 94 -18.33 2.85 2.16
C HIS A 94 -17.02 3.08 1.37
N TYR A 95 -15.89 2.64 1.92
CA TYR A 95 -14.59 2.68 1.23
C TYR A 95 -14.70 2.07 -0.18
N SER A 96 -15.24 0.85 -0.27
CA SER A 96 -15.33 0.13 -1.56
C SER A 96 -16.33 0.79 -2.52
N ALA A 97 -17.43 1.32 -2.00
CA ALA A 97 -18.45 2.01 -2.78
C ALA A 97 -17.92 3.31 -3.40
N GLU A 98 -17.12 4.07 -2.66
CA GLU A 98 -16.46 5.28 -3.16
C GLU A 98 -15.45 4.96 -4.27
N VAL A 99 -14.66 3.88 -4.12
CA VAL A 99 -13.75 3.43 -5.20
C VAL A 99 -14.51 3.09 -6.49
N LEU A 100 -15.70 2.50 -6.39
CA LEU A 100 -16.53 2.18 -7.56
C LEU A 100 -17.19 3.42 -8.19
N ILE A 101 -17.48 4.46 -7.41
CA ILE A 101 -17.98 5.73 -7.92
C ILE A 101 -16.89 6.52 -8.65
N GLY A 102 -15.67 6.49 -8.13
CA GLY A 102 -14.52 7.17 -8.70
C GLY A 102 -13.39 7.34 -7.68
N VAL A 103 -12.22 6.76 -7.98
CA VAL A 103 -11.01 6.92 -7.16
C VAL A 103 -10.52 8.38 -7.18
N ASP A 104 -10.75 9.07 -8.28
CA ASP A 104 -10.49 10.50 -8.48
C ASP A 104 -11.24 11.41 -7.51
N GLN A 105 -12.32 10.95 -6.87
CA GLN A 105 -13.03 11.76 -5.87
C GLN A 105 -12.40 11.69 -4.48
N MET A 106 -11.43 10.78 -4.26
CA MET A 106 -10.72 10.57 -3.00
C MET A 106 -11.59 10.31 -1.75
N GLY A 107 -12.92 10.15 -1.90
CA GLY A 107 -13.83 9.84 -0.80
C GLY A 107 -13.48 8.54 -0.08
N TYR A 108 -12.92 7.57 -0.80
CA TYR A 108 -12.43 6.32 -0.22
C TYR A 108 -11.29 6.54 0.80
N ALA A 109 -10.44 7.56 0.62
CA ALA A 109 -9.31 7.83 1.50
C ALA A 109 -9.77 8.25 2.90
N VAL A 110 -10.88 9.00 3.00
CA VAL A 110 -11.52 9.34 4.28
C VAL A 110 -11.93 8.07 5.02
N HIS A 111 -12.58 7.14 4.32
CA HIS A 111 -13.00 5.88 4.91
C HIS A 111 -11.82 4.95 5.24
N ALA A 112 -10.74 4.99 4.46
CA ALA A 112 -9.50 4.28 4.79
C ALA A 112 -8.92 4.78 6.12
N LEU A 113 -8.76 6.10 6.29
CA LEU A 113 -8.30 6.70 7.55
C LEU A 113 -9.27 6.44 8.71
N GLY A 114 -10.59 6.49 8.44
CA GLY A 114 -11.62 6.11 9.40
C GLY A 114 -11.46 4.67 9.88
N LEU A 115 -11.28 3.72 8.97
CA LEU A 115 -11.02 2.31 9.31
C LEU A 115 -9.77 2.13 10.17
N LEU A 116 -8.69 2.84 9.86
CA LEU A 116 -7.49 2.80 10.69
C LEU A 116 -7.77 3.27 12.11
N ASN A 117 -8.51 4.37 12.27
CA ASN A 117 -8.88 4.88 13.58
C ASN A 117 -9.79 3.94 14.37
N LEU A 118 -10.69 3.21 13.70
CA LEU A 118 -11.55 2.21 14.33
C LEU A 118 -10.79 0.95 14.72
N LEU A 119 -9.79 0.54 13.93
CA LEU A 119 -9.05 -0.71 14.15
C LEU A 119 -7.79 -0.55 15.01
N LYS A 120 -7.26 0.67 15.21
CA LYS A 120 -5.97 0.92 15.89
C LYS A 120 -5.84 0.35 17.30
N SER A 121 -6.94 0.12 18.03
CA SER A 121 -6.87 -0.43 19.39
C SER A 121 -6.90 -1.95 19.42
N GLY A 122 -7.40 -2.58 18.37
CA GLY A 122 -7.77 -4.00 18.35
C GLY A 122 -9.03 -4.36 19.14
N ILE A 123 -9.60 -3.42 19.91
CA ILE A 123 -10.77 -3.65 20.76
C ILE A 123 -12.03 -3.32 19.97
N VAL A 124 -12.77 -4.35 19.60
CA VAL A 124 -14.01 -4.26 18.81
C VAL A 124 -15.11 -5.02 19.52
N SER A 125 -16.32 -4.47 19.54
CA SER A 125 -17.50 -5.11 20.13
C SER A 125 -18.33 -5.86 19.10
N GLY A 126 -18.98 -6.96 19.50
CA GLY A 126 -19.84 -7.76 18.62
C GLY A 126 -19.08 -8.44 17.47
N VAL A 127 -17.83 -8.85 17.73
CA VAL A 127 -16.91 -9.41 16.72
C VAL A 127 -17.45 -10.70 16.13
N ASP A 128 -17.45 -10.75 14.80
CA ASP A 128 -17.56 -11.98 14.03
C ASP A 128 -16.21 -12.68 13.99
N GLN A 129 -16.02 -13.71 14.82
CA GLN A 129 -14.72 -14.37 14.95
C GLN A 129 -14.25 -15.02 13.65
N GLU A 130 -15.18 -15.42 12.79
CA GLU A 130 -14.88 -16.05 11.50
C GLU A 130 -14.35 -15.02 10.49
N HIS A 131 -14.93 -13.81 10.48
CA HIS A 131 -14.66 -12.83 9.42
C HIS A 131 -13.83 -11.61 9.85
N PHE A 132 -13.68 -11.36 11.14
CA PHE A 132 -12.99 -10.17 11.65
C PHE A 132 -11.56 -10.04 11.13
N TRP A 133 -10.79 -11.13 11.18
CA TRP A 133 -9.41 -11.12 10.69
C TRP A 133 -9.33 -10.92 9.17
N ASN A 134 -10.35 -11.30 8.40
CA ASN A 134 -10.41 -11.02 6.96
C ASN A 134 -10.64 -9.52 6.68
N VAL A 135 -11.40 -8.81 7.53
CA VAL A 135 -11.54 -7.35 7.43
C VAL A 135 -10.22 -6.64 7.74
N VAL A 136 -9.52 -7.09 8.78
CA VAL A 136 -8.20 -6.54 9.15
C VAL A 136 -7.20 -6.80 8.03
N GLU A 137 -7.12 -8.04 7.52
CA GLU A 137 -6.22 -8.49 6.46
C GLU A 137 -6.35 -7.69 5.16
N SER A 138 -7.57 -7.31 4.81
CA SER A 138 -7.88 -6.49 3.62
C SER A 138 -7.71 -4.98 3.85
N THR A 139 -7.31 -4.53 5.05
CA THR A 139 -7.24 -3.11 5.42
C THR A 139 -5.84 -2.66 5.83
N TYR A 140 -5.05 -3.49 6.52
CA TYR A 140 -3.77 -3.06 7.08
C TYR A 140 -2.76 -2.58 6.03
N VAL A 141 -2.81 -3.11 4.80
CA VAL A 141 -1.90 -2.73 3.70
C VAL A 141 -2.03 -1.24 3.34
N ASP A 142 -3.23 -0.69 3.49
CA ASP A 142 -3.49 0.73 3.25
C ASP A 142 -2.70 1.58 4.28
N ASP A 143 -2.67 1.17 5.55
CA ASP A 143 -1.79 1.78 6.56
C ASP A 143 -0.32 1.57 6.28
N ILE A 144 0.12 0.38 5.87
CA ILE A 144 1.54 0.12 5.58
C ILE A 144 2.03 1.10 4.52
N THR A 145 1.29 1.22 3.42
CA THR A 145 1.63 2.14 2.33
C THR A 145 1.72 3.59 2.82
N MET A 146 0.76 4.05 3.62
CA MET A 146 0.81 5.39 4.20
C MET A 146 1.96 5.57 5.20
N ALA A 147 2.22 4.57 6.05
CA ALA A 147 3.22 4.60 7.10
C ALA A 147 4.64 4.63 6.53
N VAL A 148 4.95 3.78 5.54
CA VAL A 148 6.27 3.78 4.89
C VAL A 148 6.52 5.07 4.11
N THR A 149 5.48 5.64 3.49
CA THR A 149 5.57 6.91 2.75
C THR A 149 5.83 8.07 3.71
N ALA A 150 5.02 8.21 4.77
CA ALA A 150 5.16 9.26 5.76
C ALA A 150 6.36 9.05 6.71
N GLY A 151 7.01 7.89 6.65
CA GLY A 151 8.14 7.53 7.52
C GLY A 151 7.78 7.44 9.00
N ARG A 152 6.60 6.89 9.31
CA ARG A 152 6.13 6.59 10.67
C ARG A 152 5.93 5.09 10.88
N PRO A 153 5.85 4.59 12.13
CA PRO A 153 5.38 3.25 12.40
C PRO A 153 3.92 3.01 11.93
N SER A 154 3.58 1.74 11.71
CA SER A 154 2.22 1.29 11.42
C SER A 154 1.34 1.49 12.66
N VAL A 155 0.06 1.83 12.47
CA VAL A 155 -0.90 1.87 13.60
C VAL A 155 -1.22 0.49 14.15
N TYR A 156 -0.88 -0.56 13.39
CA TYR A 156 -1.03 -1.96 13.79
C TYR A 156 0.23 -2.50 14.50
N ASP A 157 1.34 -1.75 14.55
CA ASP A 157 2.58 -2.18 15.20
C ASP A 157 2.52 -1.98 16.73
N HIS A 158 1.64 -2.72 17.41
CA HIS A 158 1.51 -2.75 18.86
C HIS A 158 1.13 -4.13 19.38
N ASP A 159 1.21 -4.32 20.70
CA ASP A 159 1.16 -5.62 21.37
C ASP A 159 -0.04 -6.49 20.97
N PHE A 160 -1.22 -5.90 20.75
CA PHE A 160 -2.41 -6.66 20.36
C PHE A 160 -2.20 -7.41 19.03
N TYR A 161 -1.86 -6.69 17.96
CA TYR A 161 -1.68 -7.31 16.64
C TYR A 161 -0.39 -8.12 16.58
N LEU A 162 0.71 -7.64 17.16
CA LEU A 162 1.96 -8.38 17.16
C LEU A 162 1.81 -9.73 17.86
N SER A 163 1.16 -9.77 19.03
CA SER A 163 0.92 -11.03 19.76
C SER A 163 -0.07 -11.93 19.02
N ALA A 164 -1.12 -11.36 18.41
CA ALA A 164 -2.12 -12.13 17.69
C ALA A 164 -1.63 -12.72 16.35
N THR A 165 -0.61 -12.10 15.75
CA THR A 165 -0.07 -12.49 14.43
C THR A 165 1.27 -13.23 14.52
N HIS A 166 1.90 -13.27 15.69
CA HIS A 166 3.18 -13.93 15.89
C HIS A 166 3.10 -15.44 15.56
N PRO A 167 4.06 -16.02 14.83
CA PRO A 167 4.04 -17.45 14.44
C PRO A 167 3.78 -18.41 15.60
N ASP A 168 4.36 -18.16 16.78
CA ASP A 168 4.16 -19.00 17.97
C ASP A 168 2.70 -19.01 18.42
N ALA A 169 2.00 -17.87 18.35
CA ALA A 169 0.58 -17.79 18.69
C ALA A 169 -0.31 -18.54 17.68
N LEU A 170 0.16 -18.67 16.43
CA LEU A 170 -0.55 -19.39 15.36
C LEU A 170 -0.38 -20.91 15.47
N SER A 171 0.70 -21.38 16.10
CA SER A 171 0.95 -22.82 16.29
C SER A 171 -0.14 -23.51 17.11
N VAL A 172 -0.79 -22.76 18.01
CA VAL A 172 -1.84 -23.24 18.91
C VAL A 172 -3.24 -23.12 18.27
N ARG A 173 -3.39 -22.39 17.17
CA ARG A 173 -4.67 -22.15 16.49
C ARG A 173 -4.88 -23.13 15.33
N SER A 174 -6.11 -23.64 15.20
CA SER A 174 -6.53 -24.42 14.03
C SER A 174 -6.76 -23.49 12.83
N LEU A 175 -5.67 -23.11 12.14
CA LEU A 175 -5.70 -22.28 10.94
C LEU A 175 -5.39 -23.13 9.70
N THR A 176 -6.07 -22.83 8.60
CA THR A 176 -5.69 -23.35 7.27
C THR A 176 -4.30 -22.83 6.87
N PRO A 177 -3.58 -23.52 5.97
CA PRO A 177 -2.29 -23.04 5.45
C PRO A 177 -2.38 -21.60 4.91
N THR A 178 -3.40 -21.29 4.12
CA THR A 178 -3.64 -19.94 3.58
C THR A 178 -3.84 -18.89 4.67
N GLN A 179 -4.61 -19.18 5.71
CA GLN A 179 -4.78 -18.26 6.84
C GLN A 179 -3.45 -18.02 7.56
N ARG A 180 -2.66 -19.08 7.79
CA ARG A 180 -1.33 -18.97 8.41
C ARG A 180 -0.38 -18.10 7.59
N VAL A 181 -0.33 -18.30 6.27
CA VAL A 181 0.44 -17.47 5.32
C VAL A 181 0.04 -16.00 5.46
N LYS A 182 -1.26 -15.70 5.33
CA LYS A 182 -1.79 -14.32 5.42
C LYS A 182 -1.45 -13.67 6.76
N THR A 183 -1.58 -14.40 7.87
CA THR A 183 -1.32 -13.86 9.21
C THR A 183 0.17 -13.60 9.48
N ILE A 184 1.06 -14.50 9.07
CA ILE A 184 2.51 -14.30 9.20
C ILE A 184 2.96 -13.15 8.30
N MET A 185 2.40 -13.04 7.09
CA MET A 185 2.68 -11.92 6.19
C MET A 185 2.26 -10.58 6.80
N MET A 186 1.08 -10.54 7.44
CA MET A 186 0.64 -9.37 8.20
C MET A 186 1.65 -9.03 9.31
N HIS A 187 2.09 -10.02 10.09
CA HIS A 187 3.08 -9.83 11.15
C HIS A 187 4.36 -9.17 10.63
N CYS A 188 4.87 -9.60 9.47
CA CYS A 188 6.05 -9.00 8.86
C CYS A 188 5.77 -7.56 8.38
N LEU A 189 4.69 -7.38 7.61
CA LEU A 189 4.39 -6.10 6.96
C LEU A 189 4.10 -4.96 7.94
N ILE A 190 3.40 -5.22 9.06
CA ILE A 190 3.13 -4.18 10.08
C ILE A 190 4.40 -3.66 10.76
N GLN A 191 5.47 -4.47 10.78
CA GLN A 191 6.75 -4.10 11.37
C GLN A 191 7.73 -3.46 10.37
N CYS A 192 7.49 -3.56 9.06
CA CYS A 192 8.36 -2.93 8.05
C CYS A 192 8.47 -1.40 8.21
N PRO A 193 7.38 -0.64 8.47
CA PRO A 193 7.49 0.79 8.75
C PRO A 193 8.39 1.11 9.96
N ARG A 194 8.34 0.30 11.04
CA ARG A 194 9.25 0.44 12.18
C ARG A 194 10.71 0.17 11.78
N LEU A 195 10.96 -0.84 10.95
CA LEU A 195 12.31 -1.10 10.43
C LEU A 195 12.85 0.10 9.64
N ILE A 196 12.04 0.66 8.74
CA ILE A 196 12.40 1.85 7.95
C ILE A 196 12.77 3.03 8.84
N VAL A 197 11.98 3.27 9.90
CA VAL A 197 12.27 4.31 10.90
C VAL A 197 13.58 4.02 11.64
N ALA A 198 13.83 2.77 12.04
CA ALA A 198 15.05 2.37 12.72
C ALA A 198 16.30 2.55 11.84
N ILE A 199 16.23 2.15 10.57
CA ILE A 199 17.31 2.35 9.58
C ILE A 199 17.63 3.82 9.43
N ARG A 200 16.59 4.66 9.30
CA ARG A 200 16.75 6.10 9.15
C ARG A 200 17.34 6.74 10.40
N HIS A 201 16.91 6.31 11.59
CA HIS A 201 17.47 6.76 12.85
C HIS A 201 18.96 6.40 12.98
N ALA A 202 19.33 5.15 12.68
CA ALA A 202 20.71 4.70 12.65
C ALA A 202 21.54 5.49 11.61
N SER A 203 20.95 5.84 10.46
CA SER A 203 21.63 6.59 9.39
C SER A 203 21.97 8.01 9.81
N ARG A 204 21.10 8.64 10.60
CA ARG A 204 21.32 9.98 11.16
C ARG A 204 22.30 9.97 12.35
N ASN A 205 22.45 8.83 13.00
CA ASN A 205 23.30 8.65 14.19
C ASN A 205 24.28 7.49 13.99
N PRO A 206 25.25 7.60 13.06
CA PRO A 206 26.13 6.48 12.69
C PRO A 206 27.06 6.02 13.82
N SER A 207 27.26 6.83 14.86
CA SER A 207 28.00 6.47 16.08
C SER A 207 27.17 5.69 17.10
N ASP A 208 25.83 5.67 16.96
CA ASP A 208 24.93 4.94 17.84
C ASP A 208 24.86 3.46 17.42
N LEU A 209 25.77 2.66 18.00
CA LEU A 209 25.82 1.22 17.77
C LEU A 209 24.54 0.51 18.21
N VAL A 210 23.79 1.05 19.18
CA VAL A 210 22.52 0.47 19.64
C VAL A 210 21.45 0.67 18.57
N ALA A 211 21.38 1.84 17.95
CA ALA A 211 20.48 2.09 16.82
C ALA A 211 20.77 1.17 15.64
N ILE A 212 22.04 0.99 15.27
CA ILE A 212 22.46 0.08 14.20
C ILE A 212 22.08 -1.37 14.55
N ALA A 213 22.42 -1.84 15.75
CA ALA A 213 22.11 -3.20 16.20
C ALA A 213 20.59 -3.45 16.25
N THR A 214 19.80 -2.46 16.65
CA THR A 214 18.33 -2.53 16.66
C THR A 214 17.77 -2.70 15.25
N ALA A 215 18.25 -1.91 14.28
CA ALA A 215 17.82 -2.01 12.89
C ALA A 215 18.21 -3.35 12.26
N VAL A 216 19.46 -3.80 12.46
CA VAL A 216 19.96 -5.08 11.94
C VAL A 216 19.22 -6.27 12.56
N THR A 217 18.99 -6.27 13.87
CA THR A 217 18.27 -7.35 14.57
C THR A 217 16.82 -7.44 14.11
N LEU A 218 16.14 -6.30 13.95
CA LEU A 218 14.78 -6.28 13.43
C LEU A 218 14.73 -6.79 11.98
N ALA A 219 15.69 -6.39 11.15
CA ALA A 219 15.81 -6.89 9.78
C ALA A 219 16.04 -8.42 9.73
N ASP A 220 16.93 -8.95 10.58
CA ASP A 220 17.23 -10.39 10.67
C ASP A 220 15.98 -11.20 11.04
N ASN A 221 15.24 -10.73 12.05
CA ASN A 221 13.99 -11.35 12.49
C ASN A 221 12.93 -11.35 11.36
N LEU A 222 12.68 -10.20 10.73
CA LEU A 222 11.68 -10.09 9.67
C LEU A 222 12.09 -10.90 8.43
N TRP A 223 13.37 -10.89 8.10
CA TRP A 223 13.91 -11.70 7.02
C TRP A 223 13.65 -13.18 7.26
N LYS A 224 14.08 -13.72 8.41
CA LYS A 224 13.87 -15.13 8.79
C LYS A 224 12.40 -15.55 8.71
N LEU A 225 11.48 -14.68 9.16
CA LEU A 225 10.05 -14.95 9.08
C LEU A 225 9.52 -14.95 7.65
N SER A 226 10.03 -14.07 6.78
CA SER A 226 9.61 -13.96 5.38
C SER A 226 10.09 -15.11 4.47
N GLN A 227 11.13 -15.84 4.90
CA GLN A 227 11.73 -16.95 4.16
C GLN A 227 11.18 -18.33 4.56
N GLN A 228 10.02 -18.38 5.22
CA GLN A 228 9.41 -19.65 5.59
C GLN A 228 8.92 -20.40 4.34
N GLN A 229 9.20 -21.71 4.28
CA GLN A 229 8.82 -22.60 3.18
C GLN A 229 7.32 -22.51 2.84
N LEU A 230 6.46 -22.27 3.83
CA LEU A 230 5.03 -22.10 3.64
C LEU A 230 4.66 -21.01 2.62
N PHE A 231 5.49 -19.97 2.44
CA PHE A 231 5.22 -18.93 1.45
C PHE A 231 5.48 -19.44 0.04
N ALA A 232 6.56 -20.19 -0.17
CA ALA A 232 6.90 -20.79 -1.45
C ALA A 232 5.82 -21.81 -1.85
N ASP A 233 5.49 -22.73 -0.94
CA ASP A 233 4.45 -23.74 -1.18
C ASP A 233 3.10 -23.08 -1.54
N PHE A 234 2.70 -22.03 -0.81
CA PHE A 234 1.47 -21.29 -1.10
C PHE A 234 1.49 -20.62 -2.48
N VAL A 235 2.61 -19.98 -2.85
CA VAL A 235 2.74 -19.32 -4.15
C VAL A 235 2.65 -20.35 -5.27
N ASP A 236 3.36 -21.47 -5.16
CA ASP A 236 3.36 -22.52 -6.20
C ASP A 236 1.96 -23.14 -6.39
N ASP A 237 1.20 -23.34 -5.31
CA ASP A 237 -0.18 -23.86 -5.37
C ASP A 237 -1.20 -22.88 -5.98
N CYS A 238 -0.86 -21.58 -6.04
CA CYS A 238 -1.79 -20.53 -6.43
C CYS A 238 -1.69 -20.09 -7.90
N LEU A 239 -0.61 -20.46 -8.58
CA LEU A 239 -0.23 -19.91 -9.88
C LEU A 239 -0.49 -20.88 -11.03
N PHE A 240 -0.79 -20.32 -12.19
CA PHE A 240 -0.69 -21.01 -13.48
C PHE A 240 -0.11 -20.06 -14.53
N GLU A 241 0.53 -20.62 -15.55
CA GLU A 241 1.06 -19.84 -16.67
C GLU A 241 -0.08 -19.28 -17.52
N SER A 242 0.04 -18.02 -17.94
CA SER A 242 -0.89 -17.38 -18.85
C SER A 242 -0.25 -17.18 -20.23
N ASP A 243 -1.02 -17.44 -21.29
CA ASP A 243 -0.62 -17.28 -22.69
C ASP A 243 -0.78 -15.82 -23.19
N ASP A 244 -0.83 -14.85 -22.27
CA ASP A 244 -1.03 -13.44 -22.61
C ASP A 244 0.08 -12.91 -23.52
N HIS A 245 -0.30 -12.09 -24.51
CA HIS A 245 0.65 -11.46 -25.41
C HIS A 245 1.59 -10.53 -24.63
N ILE A 246 2.89 -10.74 -24.83
CA ILE A 246 3.95 -10.03 -24.12
C ILE A 246 4.49 -8.94 -25.01
N ASP A 247 4.79 -7.81 -24.39
CA ASP A 247 5.50 -6.72 -25.02
C ASP A 247 6.93 -7.16 -25.40
N ASP A 248 7.24 -7.14 -26.70
CA ASP A 248 8.54 -7.50 -27.27
C ASP A 248 9.72 -6.78 -26.59
N THR A 249 9.48 -5.61 -25.99
CA THR A 249 10.53 -4.83 -25.30
C THR A 249 11.08 -5.50 -24.04
N VAL A 250 10.33 -6.41 -23.42
CA VAL A 250 10.67 -7.08 -22.15
C VAL A 250 10.51 -8.61 -22.20
N ALA A 251 10.15 -9.18 -23.35
CA ALA A 251 9.95 -10.62 -23.52
C ALA A 251 11.20 -11.46 -23.17
N ASP A 252 12.40 -10.91 -23.30
CA ASP A 252 13.66 -11.54 -22.89
C ASP A 252 13.84 -11.63 -21.36
N ILE A 253 13.04 -10.89 -20.60
CA ILE A 253 13.13 -10.77 -19.13
C ILE A 253 11.92 -11.41 -18.46
N ILE A 254 10.74 -11.21 -19.04
CA ILE A 254 9.46 -11.78 -18.61
C ILE A 254 8.85 -12.52 -19.82
N PRO A 255 9.07 -13.83 -19.94
CA PRO A 255 8.68 -14.61 -21.13
C PRO A 255 7.25 -15.15 -21.07
N SER A 256 6.52 -14.95 -19.96
CA SER A 256 5.10 -15.32 -19.82
C SER A 256 4.42 -14.53 -18.71
N GLY A 257 3.11 -14.33 -18.85
CA GLY A 257 2.25 -13.85 -17.77
C GLY A 257 1.92 -14.97 -16.76
N ILE A 258 1.32 -14.60 -15.63
CA ILE A 258 0.77 -15.58 -14.67
C ILE A 258 -0.69 -15.27 -14.38
N GLY A 259 -1.49 -16.33 -14.30
CA GLY A 259 -2.83 -16.30 -13.75
C GLY A 259 -2.88 -16.82 -12.32
N PHE A 260 -4.01 -16.60 -11.67
CA PHE A 260 -4.25 -17.01 -10.29
C PHE A 260 -5.54 -17.80 -10.19
N SER A 261 -5.55 -18.85 -9.37
CA SER A 261 -6.75 -19.67 -9.14
C SER A 261 -7.90 -18.89 -8.50
N SER A 262 -7.61 -17.75 -7.85
CA SER A 262 -8.61 -16.79 -7.39
C SER A 262 -8.05 -15.37 -7.29
N VAL A 263 -8.94 -14.36 -7.26
CA VAL A 263 -8.54 -12.96 -7.02
C VAL A 263 -7.92 -12.77 -5.64
N GLN A 264 -8.32 -13.56 -4.63
CA GLN A 264 -7.69 -13.50 -3.31
C GLN A 264 -6.26 -14.04 -3.32
N ASN A 265 -6.01 -15.08 -4.10
CA ASN A 265 -4.66 -15.60 -4.28
C ASN A 265 -3.80 -14.57 -5.01
N MET A 266 -4.34 -13.88 -6.03
CA MET A 266 -3.67 -12.73 -6.65
C MET A 266 -3.30 -11.65 -5.61
N VAL A 267 -4.25 -11.21 -4.79
CA VAL A 267 -3.99 -10.20 -3.75
C VAL A 267 -2.94 -10.69 -2.74
N THR A 268 -2.97 -11.96 -2.35
CA THR A 268 -2.04 -12.51 -1.36
C THR A 268 -0.63 -12.68 -1.93
N CYS A 269 -0.49 -13.21 -3.15
CA CYS A 269 0.80 -13.40 -3.81
C CYS A 269 1.46 -12.06 -4.15
N THR A 270 0.70 -11.10 -4.69
CA THR A 270 1.25 -9.76 -4.98
C THR A 270 1.69 -9.03 -3.71
N LYS A 271 0.96 -9.20 -2.61
CA LYS A 271 1.33 -8.69 -1.29
C LYS A 271 2.61 -9.35 -0.75
N TYR A 272 2.80 -10.65 -0.98
CA TYR A 272 4.04 -11.34 -0.63
C TYR A 272 5.25 -10.79 -1.40
N TRP A 273 5.13 -10.61 -2.71
CA TRP A 273 6.22 -10.02 -3.50
C TRP A 273 6.48 -8.56 -3.13
N MET A 274 5.44 -7.80 -2.75
CA MET A 274 5.61 -6.47 -2.17
C MET A 274 6.41 -6.51 -0.86
N LEU A 275 6.13 -7.46 0.04
CA LEU A 275 6.91 -7.65 1.27
C LEU A 275 8.38 -7.94 0.94
N GLN A 276 8.66 -8.83 -0.02
CA GLN A 276 10.02 -9.13 -0.45
C GLN A 276 10.75 -7.88 -0.98
N ASN A 277 10.11 -7.10 -1.86
CA ASN A 277 10.70 -5.86 -2.40
C ASN A 277 10.98 -4.82 -1.31
N LEU A 278 10.09 -4.72 -0.32
CA LEU A 278 10.23 -3.78 0.79
C LEU A 278 11.39 -4.18 1.72
N LEU A 279 11.47 -5.47 2.09
CA LEU A 279 12.56 -6.00 2.91
C LEU A 279 13.90 -5.91 2.17
N CYS A 280 13.95 -6.29 0.90
CA CYS A 280 15.17 -6.19 0.11
C CYS A 280 15.64 -4.73 -0.03
N GLY A 281 14.73 -3.78 -0.18
CA GLY A 281 15.06 -2.36 -0.13
C GLY A 281 15.69 -1.93 1.20
N CYS A 282 15.10 -2.36 2.32
CA CYS A 282 15.66 -2.11 3.65
C CYS A 282 17.06 -2.71 3.82
N LEU A 283 17.26 -3.95 3.35
CA LEU A 283 18.53 -4.66 3.41
C LEU A 283 19.60 -4.01 2.52
N ASP A 284 19.26 -3.57 1.31
CA ASP A 284 20.15 -2.79 0.44
C ASP A 284 20.64 -1.52 1.15
N THR A 285 19.73 -0.76 1.76
CA THR A 285 20.08 0.44 2.51
C THR A 285 21.00 0.15 3.69
N LEU A 286 20.68 -0.89 4.47
CA LEU A 286 21.52 -1.30 5.59
C LEU A 286 22.92 -1.71 5.09
N HIS A 287 23.03 -2.55 4.05
CA HIS A 287 24.30 -3.01 3.49
C HIS A 287 25.18 -1.83 3.04
N ARG A 288 24.57 -0.85 2.36
CA ARG A 288 25.29 0.35 1.88
C ARG A 288 25.76 1.25 3.01
N LYS A 289 24.99 1.39 4.10
CA LYS A 289 25.30 2.35 5.18
C LYS A 289 26.09 1.75 6.33
N PHE A 290 25.94 0.45 6.59
CA PHE A 290 26.44 -0.20 7.80
C PHE A 290 27.13 -1.53 7.51
N ALA A 291 28.02 -1.60 6.53
CA ALA A 291 28.71 -2.83 6.13
C ALA A 291 29.31 -3.64 7.31
N HIS A 292 29.80 -2.97 8.37
CA HIS A 292 30.35 -3.63 9.56
C HIS A 292 29.30 -4.27 10.47
N GLY A 293 28.06 -3.76 10.47
CA GLY A 293 26.94 -4.32 11.25
C GLY A 293 26.49 -5.71 10.78
N PHE A 294 26.93 -6.15 9.60
CA PHE A 294 26.58 -7.43 9.00
C PHE A 294 27.53 -8.57 9.32
N LEU A 295 28.69 -8.29 9.93
CA LEU A 295 29.69 -9.33 10.21
C LEU A 295 29.17 -10.43 11.16
N CYS A 296 28.13 -10.12 11.94
CA CYS A 296 27.54 -11.03 12.92
C CYS A 296 26.05 -11.33 12.67
N SER A 297 25.47 -10.91 11.53
CA SER A 297 24.05 -11.18 11.22
C SER A 297 23.91 -12.39 10.28
N ASN A 298 22.71 -13.00 10.25
CA ASN A 298 22.40 -14.08 9.29
C ASN A 298 21.75 -13.53 8.01
N LEU A 299 21.91 -12.23 7.77
CA LEU A 299 21.33 -11.56 6.63
C LEU A 299 22.02 -11.98 5.32
N PRO A 300 21.27 -12.06 4.21
CA PRO A 300 21.81 -12.45 2.91
C PRO A 300 22.86 -11.47 2.41
N SER A 301 23.76 -11.97 1.55
CA SER A 301 24.75 -11.13 0.85
C SER A 301 24.06 -10.09 -0.04
N PRO A 302 24.71 -8.96 -0.36
CA PRO A 302 24.13 -7.95 -1.27
C PRO A 302 23.68 -8.54 -2.61
N LYS A 303 24.48 -9.46 -3.19
CA LYS A 303 24.12 -10.15 -4.44
C LYS A 303 22.80 -10.92 -4.30
N ASN A 304 22.63 -11.68 -3.23
CA ASN A 304 21.41 -12.46 -2.99
C ASN A 304 20.21 -11.55 -2.74
N VAL A 305 20.38 -10.44 -2.00
CA VAL A 305 19.33 -9.43 -1.79
C VAL A 305 18.80 -8.94 -3.15
N HIS A 306 19.70 -8.54 -4.05
CA HIS A 306 19.33 -8.02 -5.37
C HIS A 306 18.70 -9.08 -6.30
N GLU A 307 19.16 -10.32 -6.26
CA GLU A 307 18.55 -11.43 -7.00
C GLU A 307 17.11 -11.69 -6.53
N MET A 308 16.87 -11.68 -5.22
CA MET A 308 15.53 -11.88 -4.65
C MET A 308 14.60 -10.70 -4.91
N ASP A 309 15.11 -9.46 -4.78
CA ASP A 309 14.39 -8.22 -5.08
C ASP A 309 13.91 -8.20 -6.53
N THR A 310 14.81 -8.48 -7.48
CA THR A 310 14.46 -8.52 -8.90
C THR A 310 13.58 -9.71 -9.25
N GLN A 311 13.71 -10.85 -8.58
CA GLN A 311 12.82 -11.99 -8.80
C GLN A 311 11.39 -11.69 -8.35
N ALA A 312 11.20 -11.09 -7.17
CA ALA A 312 9.87 -10.66 -6.70
C ALA A 312 9.27 -9.58 -7.63
N ALA A 313 10.09 -8.62 -8.09
CA ALA A 313 9.68 -7.63 -9.07
C ALA A 313 9.30 -8.24 -10.44
N LYS A 314 9.99 -9.28 -10.91
CA LYS A 314 9.59 -10.04 -12.11
C LYS A 314 8.22 -10.68 -11.92
N GLN A 315 7.96 -11.33 -10.79
CA GLN A 315 6.65 -11.97 -10.55
C GLN A 315 5.51 -10.94 -10.53
N LEU A 316 5.73 -9.73 -9.98
CA LEU A 316 4.77 -8.63 -10.08
C LEU A 316 4.56 -8.17 -11.52
N GLY A 317 5.62 -8.10 -12.32
CA GLY A 317 5.55 -7.84 -13.76
C GLY A 317 4.76 -8.91 -14.52
N ARG A 318 4.88 -10.18 -14.13
CA ARG A 318 4.08 -11.28 -14.69
C ARG A 318 2.62 -11.19 -14.29
N ALA A 319 2.35 -10.83 -13.03
CA ALA A 319 1.00 -10.68 -12.51
C ALA A 319 0.23 -9.55 -13.19
N VAL A 320 0.89 -8.43 -13.51
CA VAL A 320 0.23 -7.31 -14.22
C VAL A 320 -0.12 -7.67 -15.66
N LEU A 321 0.62 -8.57 -16.31
CA LEU A 321 0.26 -9.08 -17.64
C LEU A 321 -1.06 -9.88 -17.60
N GLY A 322 -1.29 -10.62 -16.51
CA GLY A 322 -2.55 -11.34 -16.29
C GLY A 322 -3.73 -10.46 -15.87
N LEU A 323 -3.54 -9.15 -15.67
CA LEU A 323 -4.64 -8.22 -15.42
C LEU A 323 -5.32 -7.87 -16.74
N GLY A 324 -6.48 -8.47 -17.00
CA GLY A 324 -7.26 -8.17 -18.21
C GLY A 324 -7.69 -6.70 -18.35
N ASP A 325 -8.20 -6.37 -19.53
CA ASP A 325 -8.62 -5.00 -19.87
C ASP A 325 -9.84 -4.52 -19.06
N LYS A 326 -10.67 -5.46 -18.58
CA LYS A 326 -11.95 -5.18 -17.88
C LYS A 326 -11.89 -5.52 -16.39
N VAL A 327 -10.78 -5.21 -15.73
CA VAL A 327 -10.61 -5.43 -14.28
C VAL A 327 -11.28 -4.30 -13.48
N SER A 328 -11.89 -4.65 -12.34
CA SER A 328 -12.58 -3.67 -11.48
C SER A 328 -11.61 -2.64 -10.87
N PRO A 329 -12.08 -1.41 -10.58
CA PRO A 329 -11.28 -0.40 -9.89
C PRO A 329 -10.72 -0.86 -8.54
N LEU A 330 -11.46 -1.69 -7.81
CA LEU A 330 -11.02 -2.27 -6.53
C LEU A 330 -9.80 -3.18 -6.73
N THR A 331 -9.82 -4.01 -7.77
CA THR A 331 -8.72 -4.93 -8.09
C THR A 331 -7.51 -4.16 -8.60
N LEU A 332 -7.73 -3.15 -9.46
CA LEU A 332 -6.68 -2.25 -9.94
C LEU A 332 -5.98 -1.52 -8.79
N LEU A 333 -6.74 -0.96 -7.85
CA LEU A 333 -6.20 -0.28 -6.68
C LEU A 333 -5.36 -1.23 -5.81
N ARG A 334 -5.80 -2.49 -5.65
CA ARG A 334 -5.07 -3.51 -4.88
C ARG A 334 -3.80 -4.00 -5.58
N ALA A 335 -3.78 -4.04 -6.90
CA ALA A 335 -2.61 -4.44 -7.69
C ALA A 335 -1.59 -3.29 -7.85
N HIS A 336 -2.05 -2.04 -7.89
CA HIS A 336 -1.20 -0.88 -8.12
C HIS A 336 -0.10 -0.73 -7.06
N GLY A 337 -0.44 -0.83 -5.77
CA GLY A 337 0.53 -0.68 -4.68
C GLY A 337 1.75 -1.61 -4.82
N PRO A 338 1.57 -2.94 -4.82
CA PRO A 338 2.64 -3.90 -5.07
C PRO A 338 3.45 -3.62 -6.33
N LEU A 339 2.79 -3.30 -7.45
CA LEU A 339 3.45 -3.00 -8.71
C LEU A 339 4.37 -1.78 -8.59
N SER A 340 3.92 -0.70 -7.93
CA SER A 340 4.72 0.51 -7.75
C SER A 340 5.97 0.25 -6.89
N PHE A 341 5.90 -0.62 -5.87
CA PHE A 341 7.09 -1.03 -5.11
C PHE A 341 8.16 -1.73 -5.98
N SER A 342 7.74 -2.45 -7.01
CA SER A 342 8.67 -3.19 -7.89
C SER A 342 9.54 -2.30 -8.77
N ILE A 343 9.15 -1.03 -9.00
CA ILE A 343 10.01 -0.04 -9.67
C ILE A 343 11.33 0.13 -8.88
N GLY A 344 11.24 0.11 -7.55
CA GLY A 344 12.37 0.29 -6.65
C GLY A 344 13.40 -0.83 -6.76
N ALA A 345 12.96 -2.07 -6.99
CA ALA A 345 13.84 -3.21 -7.16
C ALA A 345 14.76 -3.05 -8.38
N TRP A 346 14.21 -2.63 -9.51
CA TRP A 346 14.99 -2.39 -10.73
C TRP A 346 15.91 -1.17 -10.59
N HIS A 347 15.43 -0.10 -9.95
CA HIS A 347 16.28 1.04 -9.63
C HIS A 347 17.50 0.64 -8.79
N ARG A 348 17.28 -0.13 -7.72
CA ARG A 348 18.34 -0.67 -6.86
C ARG A 348 19.29 -1.60 -7.61
N GLN A 349 18.76 -2.45 -8.49
CA GLN A 349 19.59 -3.31 -9.35
C GLN A 349 20.53 -2.49 -10.24
N VAL A 350 20.03 -1.44 -10.88
CA VAL A 350 20.85 -0.53 -11.71
C VAL A 350 21.92 0.14 -10.84
N ARG A 351 21.55 0.61 -9.64
CA ARG A 351 22.48 1.24 -8.69
C ARG A 351 23.60 0.27 -8.28
N TYR A 352 23.25 -0.95 -7.90
CA TYR A 352 24.19 -2.00 -7.48
C TYR A 352 25.18 -2.40 -8.58
N LEU A 353 24.69 -2.67 -9.79
CA LEU A 353 25.56 -3.06 -10.90
C LEU A 353 26.53 -1.93 -11.30
N ARG A 354 26.12 -0.67 -11.14
CA ARG A 354 26.99 0.48 -11.40
C ARG A 354 28.05 0.69 -10.34
N SER A 355 27.73 0.42 -9.06
CA SER A 355 28.66 0.63 -7.94
C SER A 355 29.67 -0.50 -7.75
N SER A 356 29.46 -1.67 -8.38
CA SER A 356 30.29 -2.88 -8.21
C SER A 356 31.73 -2.78 -8.78
N GLY A 357 32.12 -1.65 -9.37
CA GLY A 357 33.49 -1.13 -9.33
C GLY A 357 34.64 -1.85 -10.06
N GLN A 358 34.45 -3.02 -10.66
CA GLN A 358 35.50 -3.69 -11.44
C GLN A 358 35.01 -3.88 -12.88
N THR A 359 35.68 -3.23 -13.84
CA THR A 359 35.49 -3.35 -15.31
C THR A 359 34.14 -3.93 -15.69
N GLN A 360 33.11 -3.07 -15.88
CA GLN A 360 31.76 -3.52 -16.24
C GLN A 360 31.86 -4.58 -17.32
N SER A 361 31.61 -5.82 -16.93
CA SER A 361 31.64 -6.92 -17.86
C SER A 361 30.55 -6.67 -18.90
N LEU A 362 30.68 -7.25 -20.09
CA LEU A 362 29.61 -7.18 -21.08
C LEU A 362 28.29 -7.71 -20.49
N GLU A 363 28.38 -8.69 -19.58
CA GLU A 363 27.25 -9.22 -18.83
C GLU A 363 26.61 -8.17 -17.90
N ASP A 364 27.39 -7.42 -17.12
CA ASP A 364 26.86 -6.35 -16.26
C ASP A 364 26.21 -5.25 -17.09
N HIS A 365 26.78 -4.90 -18.24
CA HIS A 365 26.17 -3.93 -19.14
C HIS A 365 24.81 -4.41 -19.66
N THR A 366 24.72 -5.66 -20.12
CA THR A 366 23.45 -6.26 -20.55
C THR A 366 22.43 -6.29 -19.41
N ARG A 367 22.85 -6.63 -18.19
CA ARG A 367 21.96 -6.64 -17.00
C ARG A 367 21.49 -5.23 -16.62
N ILE A 368 22.34 -4.21 -16.74
CA ILE A 368 21.94 -2.80 -16.51
C ILE A 368 20.90 -2.38 -17.55
N LEU A 369 21.11 -2.70 -18.83
CA LEU A 369 20.14 -2.39 -19.90
C LEU A 369 18.80 -3.10 -19.67
N ALA A 370 18.83 -4.39 -19.30
CA ALA A 370 17.64 -5.16 -18.96
C ALA A 370 16.88 -4.54 -17.77
N ALA A 371 17.58 -4.23 -16.68
CA ALA A 371 16.98 -3.60 -15.50
C ALA A 371 16.39 -2.21 -15.82
N THR A 372 17.08 -1.41 -16.64
CA THR A 372 16.58 -0.09 -17.06
C THR A 372 15.32 -0.20 -17.93
N ARG A 373 15.27 -1.18 -18.85
CA ARG A 373 14.06 -1.47 -19.66
C ARG A 373 12.89 -1.88 -18.76
N MET A 374 13.12 -2.79 -17.82
CA MET A 374 12.11 -3.22 -16.87
C MET A 374 11.58 -2.09 -15.98
N GLN A 375 12.48 -1.24 -15.46
CA GLN A 375 12.09 -0.10 -14.64
C GLN A 375 11.12 0.81 -15.39
N LYS A 376 11.42 1.16 -16.65
CA LYS A 376 10.56 1.99 -17.50
C LYS A 376 9.26 1.29 -17.85
N TRP A 377 9.32 0.01 -18.21
CA TRP A 377 8.14 -0.76 -18.58
C TRP A 377 7.15 -0.87 -17.42
N ILE A 378 7.62 -1.18 -16.21
CA ILE A 378 6.76 -1.23 -15.01
C ILE A 378 6.19 0.14 -14.69
N LEU A 379 6.99 1.22 -14.76
CA LEU A 379 6.49 2.57 -14.55
C LEU A 379 5.34 2.90 -15.52
N ASN A 380 5.49 2.54 -16.79
CA ASN A 380 4.42 2.73 -17.78
C ASN A 380 3.17 1.93 -17.42
N LYS A 381 3.32 0.67 -16.98
CA LYS A 381 2.19 -0.15 -16.52
C LYS A 381 1.51 0.44 -15.28
N CYS A 382 2.27 0.95 -14.30
CA CYS A 382 1.72 1.68 -13.16
C CYS A 382 0.90 2.89 -13.63
N ASN A 383 1.46 3.71 -14.53
CA ASN A 383 0.77 4.89 -15.05
C ASN A 383 -0.48 4.54 -15.87
N SER A 384 -0.49 3.43 -16.61
CA SER A 384 -1.71 2.92 -17.27
C SER A 384 -2.77 2.49 -16.26
N VAL A 385 -2.39 1.94 -15.10
CA VAL A 385 -3.34 1.64 -14.01
C VAL A 385 -3.90 2.94 -13.42
N LEU A 386 -3.06 3.95 -13.17
CA LEU A 386 -3.50 5.26 -12.67
C LEU A 386 -4.46 5.94 -13.65
N GLU A 387 -4.19 5.90 -14.95
CA GLU A 387 -5.06 6.43 -15.99
C GLU A 387 -6.44 5.75 -16.00
N ARG A 388 -6.49 4.42 -15.87
CA ARG A 388 -7.74 3.65 -15.73
C ARG A 388 -8.52 3.99 -14.45
N LEU A 389 -7.84 4.49 -13.42
CA LEU A 389 -8.43 4.98 -12.17
C LEU A 389 -8.75 6.48 -12.20
N HIS A 390 -8.49 7.16 -13.33
CA HIS A 390 -8.62 8.62 -13.48
C HIS A 390 -7.76 9.42 -12.49
N VAL A 391 -6.60 8.88 -12.12
CA VAL A 391 -5.63 9.53 -11.24
C VAL A 391 -4.44 10.03 -12.07
N SER A 392 -3.87 11.17 -11.68
CA SER A 392 -2.69 11.73 -12.34
C SER A 392 -1.51 10.77 -12.38
N GLN A 393 -0.83 10.72 -13.53
CA GLN A 393 0.39 9.94 -13.70
C GLN A 393 1.52 10.49 -12.82
N ALA A 394 2.44 9.61 -12.45
CA ALA A 394 3.59 9.98 -11.64
C ALA A 394 4.90 9.86 -12.46
N ALA A 395 5.75 10.86 -12.29
CA ALA A 395 7.05 10.92 -12.95
C ALA A 395 8.04 9.92 -12.32
N GLU A 396 8.94 9.39 -13.14
CA GLU A 396 9.97 8.41 -12.72
C GLU A 396 10.75 8.89 -11.49
N ILE A 397 11.21 10.15 -11.51
CA ILE A 397 12.04 10.71 -10.44
C ILE A 397 11.30 10.80 -9.10
N ALA A 398 10.02 11.14 -9.11
CA ALA A 398 9.22 11.21 -7.89
C ALA A 398 9.02 9.81 -7.28
N TRP A 399 8.80 8.80 -8.13
CA TRP A 399 8.73 7.40 -7.68
C TRP A 399 10.04 6.92 -7.08
N ILE A 400 11.17 7.17 -7.72
CA ILE A 400 12.49 6.75 -7.21
C ILE A 400 12.75 7.39 -5.83
N GLU A 401 12.58 8.71 -5.70
CA GLU A 401 12.81 9.41 -4.44
C GLU A 401 11.88 8.90 -3.31
N ALA A 402 10.63 8.60 -3.63
CA ALA A 402 9.69 8.01 -2.69
C ALA A 402 10.07 6.57 -2.29
N LEU A 403 10.48 5.74 -3.25
CA LEU A 403 10.83 4.34 -3.00
C LEU A 403 12.14 4.18 -2.23
N ASP A 404 13.12 5.06 -2.45
CA ASP A 404 14.32 5.15 -1.61
C ASP A 404 13.94 5.58 -0.17
N SER A 405 13.06 6.57 -0.03
CA SER A 405 12.53 6.99 1.27
C SER A 405 11.85 5.82 2.01
N MET A 406 11.06 5.02 1.29
CA MET A 406 10.40 3.80 1.78
C MET A 406 11.37 2.64 2.04
N ALA A 407 12.61 2.72 1.57
CA ALA A 407 13.67 1.73 1.83
C ALA A 407 14.57 2.10 3.02
N GLY A 408 14.22 3.15 3.78
CA GLY A 408 14.98 3.61 4.94
C GLY A 408 15.98 4.73 4.65
N GLU A 409 16.03 5.26 3.42
CA GLU A 409 16.77 6.48 3.14
C GLU A 409 16.14 7.69 3.83
N GLU A 410 16.82 8.83 3.74
CA GLU A 410 16.25 10.09 4.19
C GLU A 410 14.94 10.37 3.46
N LEU A 411 13.94 10.82 4.20
CA LEU A 411 12.67 11.23 3.63
C LEU A 411 12.92 12.43 2.71
N ALA A 412 12.48 12.32 1.46
CA ALA A 412 12.54 13.45 0.54
C ALA A 412 11.85 14.70 1.13
N ASP A 413 12.37 15.86 0.78
CA ASP A 413 11.92 17.17 1.24
C ASP A 413 10.45 17.48 0.92
N TRP A 414 9.95 16.93 -0.20
CA TRP A 414 8.58 17.10 -0.66
C TRP A 414 7.59 16.07 -0.11
N ILE A 415 8.06 15.07 0.63
CA ILE A 415 7.16 14.08 1.26
C ILE A 415 6.66 14.66 2.60
N PRO A 416 5.34 14.79 2.79
CA PRO A 416 4.78 15.34 4.02
C PRO A 416 5.05 14.43 5.22
N ASN A 417 5.25 15.02 6.40
CA ASN A 417 5.34 14.28 7.65
C ASN A 417 3.98 13.72 8.08
N LYS A 418 2.91 14.46 7.77
CA LYS A 418 1.55 14.08 8.12
C LYS A 418 0.58 14.52 7.04
N VAL A 419 -0.33 13.60 6.73
CA VAL A 419 -1.45 13.82 5.82
C VAL A 419 -2.72 13.70 6.66
N SER A 420 -3.59 14.70 6.58
CA SER A 420 -4.92 14.66 7.16
C SER A 420 -5.95 15.05 6.11
N ILE A 421 -7.18 14.58 6.29
CA ILE A 421 -8.31 14.95 5.44
C ILE A 421 -9.31 15.66 6.33
N ASP A 422 -9.74 16.84 5.89
CA ASP A 422 -10.66 17.72 6.59
C ASP A 422 -11.79 18.16 5.65
N SER A 423 -12.76 18.90 6.18
CA SER A 423 -13.76 19.58 5.37
C SER A 423 -13.66 21.09 5.54
N GLU A 424 -13.48 21.80 4.43
CA GLU A 424 -13.52 23.26 4.37
C GLU A 424 -14.63 23.67 3.39
N ASP A 425 -15.56 24.51 3.84
CA ASP A 425 -16.71 24.97 3.05
C ASP A 425 -17.61 23.83 2.50
N GLY A 426 -17.58 22.65 3.13
CA GLY A 426 -18.31 21.46 2.67
C GLY A 426 -17.60 20.66 1.58
N GLU A 427 -16.41 21.08 1.17
CA GLU A 427 -15.52 20.32 0.28
C GLU A 427 -14.52 19.50 1.09
N ILE A 428 -14.12 18.34 0.56
CA ILE A 428 -13.05 17.54 1.16
C ILE A 428 -11.73 18.18 0.80
N VAL A 429 -10.89 18.46 1.80
CA VAL A 429 -9.55 19.00 1.60
C VAL A 429 -8.49 18.09 2.21
N MET A 430 -7.38 17.92 1.51
CA MET A 430 -6.21 17.21 2.01
C MET A 430 -5.21 18.21 2.58
N LYS A 431 -4.91 18.09 3.87
CA LYS A 431 -3.92 18.92 4.58
C LYS A 431 -2.61 18.15 4.71
N LEU A 432 -1.54 18.74 4.20
CA LEU A 432 -0.18 18.21 4.23
C LEU A 432 0.68 19.04 5.16
N GLU A 433 1.23 18.41 6.18
CA GLU A 433 2.09 19.05 7.18
C GLU A 433 3.56 18.70 6.92
N TYR A 434 4.39 19.73 6.82
CA TYR A 434 5.83 19.64 6.69
C TYR A 434 6.48 20.32 7.89
N ASN A 435 7.45 19.64 8.48
CA ASN A 435 8.37 20.27 9.43
C ASN A 435 9.44 20.91 8.57
N ASP A 436 9.83 22.15 8.85
CA ASP A 436 10.94 22.80 8.16
C ASP A 436 12.24 22.01 8.36
N ARG A 437 12.48 21.04 7.47
CA ARG A 437 13.75 20.34 7.35
C ARG A 437 14.68 21.27 6.57
N ARG A 438 15.34 22.20 7.27
CA ARG A 438 16.38 23.00 6.63
C ARG A 438 17.51 22.08 6.17
N PRO A 439 17.87 22.05 4.87
CA PRO A 439 19.11 21.44 4.44
C PRO A 439 20.25 22.34 4.93
N ASN A 440 21.12 21.81 5.79
CA ASN A 440 22.37 22.44 6.24
C ASN A 440 22.25 23.72 7.10
N ASP A 441 21.84 23.59 8.37
CA ASP A 441 22.19 24.57 9.41
C ASP A 441 23.34 24.02 10.28
N VAL A 442 24.50 23.80 9.64
CA VAL A 442 25.78 23.67 10.36
C VAL A 442 26.20 25.09 10.75
N GLY A 443 25.63 25.65 11.83
CA GLY A 443 26.22 26.85 12.42
C GLY A 443 25.31 27.87 13.13
N SER A 444 24.01 27.67 13.27
CA SER A 444 23.18 28.65 14.01
C SER A 444 22.37 28.00 15.14
N ALA A 445 23.07 27.71 16.23
CA ALA A 445 22.42 27.54 17.53
C ALA A 445 21.91 28.90 18.01
N GLN A 446 20.71 29.33 17.57
CA GLN A 446 19.83 30.29 18.27
C GLN A 446 18.57 30.65 17.45
N SER A 447 17.48 29.91 17.64
CA SER A 447 16.13 30.41 17.95
C SER A 447 15.09 29.31 17.66
N GLY A 448 14.46 28.85 18.74
CA GLY A 448 13.49 27.77 18.74
C GLY A 448 12.13 28.23 18.23
N GLY A 449 11.67 27.55 17.19
CA GLY A 449 10.31 27.49 16.71
C GLY A 449 10.32 26.48 15.56
N GLU A 450 9.84 25.26 15.78
CA GLU A 450 9.58 24.34 14.67
C GLU A 450 8.45 24.95 13.84
N VAL A 451 8.81 25.72 12.81
CA VAL A 451 7.82 26.23 11.86
C VAL A 451 7.24 25.04 11.12
N THR A 452 5.95 24.81 11.30
CA THR A 452 5.23 23.75 10.58
C THR A 452 4.50 24.40 9.42
N ARG A 453 4.88 24.01 8.20
CA ARG A 453 4.19 24.45 6.98
C ARG A 453 3.03 23.52 6.70
N THR A 454 1.81 24.07 6.64
CA THR A 454 0.62 23.32 6.25
C THR A 454 0.18 23.75 4.85
N VAL A 455 -0.11 22.76 4.01
CA VAL A 455 -0.58 22.95 2.63
C VAL A 455 -1.94 22.30 2.50
N THR A 456 -2.94 23.08 2.08
CA THR A 456 -4.29 22.56 1.82
C THR A 456 -4.49 22.35 0.33
N ILE A 457 -4.87 21.12 -0.05
CA ILE A 457 -5.18 20.70 -1.43
C ILE A 457 -6.67 20.43 -1.53
N ARG A 458 -7.34 21.11 -2.47
CA ARG A 458 -8.79 20.94 -2.72
C ARG A 458 -9.10 19.82 -3.73
N ASP A 459 -8.16 19.48 -4.61
CA ASP A 459 -8.31 18.38 -5.58
C ASP A 459 -7.16 17.36 -5.48
N PRO A 460 -7.18 16.49 -4.45
CA PRO A 460 -6.08 15.56 -4.22
C PRO A 460 -5.88 14.50 -5.31
N ALA A 461 -6.84 14.27 -6.22
CA ALA A 461 -6.68 13.27 -7.28
C ALA A 461 -5.91 13.75 -8.50
N ASN A 462 -6.06 15.04 -8.81
CA ASN A 462 -5.25 15.69 -9.82
C ASN A 462 -3.87 16.11 -9.28
N PHE A 463 -3.67 15.98 -7.97
CA PHE A 463 -2.45 16.35 -7.29
C PHE A 463 -1.52 15.15 -6.99
N GLY A 464 -0.88 14.62 -8.03
CA GLY A 464 0.11 13.53 -7.90
C GLY A 464 1.45 13.91 -7.23
N PRO A 465 2.31 12.92 -6.90
CA PRO A 465 3.61 13.13 -6.23
C PRO A 465 4.58 14.08 -6.96
N GLN A 466 4.51 14.12 -8.30
CA GLN A 466 5.27 15.07 -9.09
C GLN A 466 4.88 16.51 -8.73
N HIS A 467 3.58 16.82 -8.60
CA HIS A 467 3.10 18.18 -8.37
C HIS A 467 3.61 18.71 -7.04
N LEU A 468 3.60 17.85 -6.03
CA LEU A 468 4.23 18.11 -4.73
C LEU A 468 5.71 18.42 -4.85
N ARG A 469 6.45 17.55 -5.54
CA ARG A 469 7.90 17.69 -5.72
C ARG A 469 8.26 18.98 -6.45
N ASP A 470 7.60 19.26 -7.57
CA ASP A 470 7.91 20.41 -8.42
C ASP A 470 7.48 21.72 -7.76
N TRP A 471 6.41 21.70 -6.95
CA TRP A 471 6.01 22.82 -6.10
C TRP A 471 6.99 23.09 -4.97
N VAL A 472 7.39 22.07 -4.19
CA VAL A 472 8.37 22.25 -3.09
C VAL A 472 9.70 22.78 -3.64
N ARG A 473 10.11 22.32 -4.83
CA ARG A 473 11.38 22.73 -5.45
C ARG A 473 11.30 24.00 -6.29
N GLY A 474 10.14 24.65 -6.39
CA GLY A 474 9.94 25.88 -7.16
C GLY A 474 10.14 25.71 -8.67
N ASN A 475 10.07 24.48 -9.19
CA ASN A 475 10.31 24.16 -10.60
C ASN A 475 9.02 24.15 -11.43
N GLY A 476 7.85 24.16 -10.80
CA GLY A 476 6.55 24.21 -11.45
C GLY A 476 5.75 25.44 -11.03
N GLY A 477 5.13 26.12 -11.99
CA GLY A 477 3.91 26.87 -11.70
C GLY A 477 2.84 25.87 -11.27
N LEU A 478 2.06 26.21 -10.25
CA LEU A 478 0.88 25.44 -9.88
C LEU A 478 0.03 25.19 -11.14
N PRO A 479 -0.59 24.01 -11.32
CA PRO A 479 -1.58 23.84 -12.37
C PRO A 479 -2.57 25.01 -12.25
N ALA A 480 -2.78 25.73 -13.35
CA ALA A 480 -3.28 27.11 -13.37
C ALA A 480 -4.71 27.33 -12.81
N ASN A 481 -5.30 26.32 -12.18
CA ASN A 481 -6.67 26.28 -11.67
C ASN A 481 -6.82 25.85 -10.19
N GLU A 482 -5.76 25.71 -9.38
CA GLU A 482 -5.91 25.20 -8.00
C GLU A 482 -5.56 26.21 -6.89
N ASN A 483 -6.55 26.45 -6.02
CA ASN A 483 -6.49 27.27 -4.81
C ASN A 483 -5.71 26.56 -3.68
N ILE A 484 -4.38 26.56 -3.75
CA ILE A 484 -3.54 26.11 -2.63
C ILE A 484 -3.42 27.24 -1.61
N MET A 485 -3.92 27.00 -0.39
CA MET A 485 -3.71 27.89 0.75
C MET A 485 -2.52 27.38 1.57
N ILE A 486 -1.55 28.25 1.83
CA ILE A 486 -0.38 27.97 2.68
C ILE A 486 -0.57 28.72 3.98
N SER A 487 -0.53 27.99 5.10
CA SER A 487 -0.47 28.57 6.44
C SER A 487 0.86 28.20 7.10
N TYR A 488 1.43 29.17 7.81
CA TYR A 488 2.58 28.98 8.68
C TYR A 488 2.05 29.01 10.11
N LEU A 489 2.29 27.93 10.87
CA LEU A 489 1.93 27.80 12.27
C LEU A 489 3.18 27.77 13.15
#